data_AF-A0A7M1PX03-F1
#
_entry.id   AF-A0A7M1PX03-F1
#
_cell.length_a   1.000
_cell.length_b   1.000
_cell.length_c   1.000
_cell.angle_alpha   90.00
_cell.angle_beta   90.00
_cell.angle_gamma   90.00
#
_symmetry.space_group_name_H-M   'P 1'
#
loop_
_entity.id
_entity.type
_entity.pdbx_description
1 polymer ?
#
loop_
_entity_poly.entity_id
_entity_poly.type
_entity_poly.pdbx_seq_one_letter_code
_entity_poly.pdbx_strand_id
1 'polypeptide(L)' 'MRKKSKLVLITIILLSITVLVTACNKKNNEVLGTDFSEFTTTDLDGNEVTNEVFKDNDVTLVFLWGTG' A
#
# COMPACT_ATOMS: atom_id res chain seq x y z
N MET A 1 8.88 46.56 19.42
CA MET A 1 9.20 45.12 19.62
C MET A 1 7.96 44.20 19.65
N ARG A 2 6.78 44.63 20.14
CA ARG A 2 5.54 43.80 20.21
C ARG A 2 4.93 43.33 18.88
N LYS A 3 5.02 44.11 17.78
CA LYS A 3 4.41 43.75 16.48
C LYS A 3 5.19 42.65 15.73
N LYS A 4 6.52 42.68 15.81
CA LYS A 4 7.41 41.67 15.20
C LYS A 4 7.32 40.32 15.92
N SER A 5 7.15 40.33 17.25
CA SER A 5 6.95 39.11 18.05
C SER A 5 5.61 38.41 17.74
N LYS A 6 4.51 39.17 17.54
CA LYS A 6 3.24 38.59 17.08
C LYS A 6 3.34 38.02 15.67
N LEU A 7 4.09 38.68 14.77
CA LEU A 7 4.31 38.21 13.40
C LEU A 7 5.11 36.89 13.39
N VAL A 8 6.16 36.79 14.22
CA VAL A 8 6.95 35.56 14.39
C VAL A 8 6.10 34.42 14.97
N LEU A 9 5.23 34.73 15.94
CA LEU A 9 4.32 33.73 16.50
C LEU A 9 3.32 33.21 15.45
N ILE A 10 2.78 34.10 14.61
CA ILE A 10 1.87 33.74 13.51
C ILE A 10 2.59 32.87 12.49
N THR A 11 3.84 33.17 12.14
CA THR A 11 4.61 32.34 11.19
C THR A 11 4.92 30.95 11.74
N ILE A 12 5.16 30.80 13.05
CA ILE A 12 5.39 29.49 13.69
C ILE A 12 4.11 28.65 13.68
N ILE A 13 2.96 29.27 13.97
CA ILE A 13 1.65 28.60 13.93
C ILE A 13 1.30 28.20 12.49
N LEU A 14 1.61 29.05 11.51
CA LEU A 14 1.35 28.73 10.10
C LEU A 14 2.21 27.55 9.62
N LEU A 15 3.46 27.48 10.08
CA LEU A 15 4.39 26.41 9.74
C LEU A 15 4.03 25.07 10.39
N SER A 16 3.41 25.07 11.57
CA SER A 16 2.95 23.83 12.21
C SER A 16 1.69 23.27 11.55
N ILE A 17 0.83 24.13 11.00
CA ILE A 17 -0.38 23.69 10.29
C ILE A 17 -0.03 23.00 8.97
N THR A 18 1.01 23.42 8.24
CA THR A 18 1.38 22.81 6.96
C THR A 18 1.92 21.38 7.10
N VAL A 19 2.54 21.03 8.23
CA VAL A 19 3.03 19.67 8.52
C VAL A 19 1.88 18.67 8.73
N LEU A 20 0.72 19.14 9.22
CA LEU A 20 -0.43 18.27 9.48
C LEU A 20 -1.16 17.82 8.20
N VAL A 21 -1.05 18.58 7.11
CA VAL A 21 -1.81 18.31 5.87
C VAL A 21 -1.06 17.37 4.90
N THR A 22 0.22 17.11 5.12
CA THR A 22 1.03 16.26 4.22
C THR A 22 0.97 14.76 4.57
N ALA A 23 0.27 14.36 5.63
CA ALA A 23 0.19 12.97 6.08
C ALA A 23 -0.90 12.14 5.37
N CYS A 24 -1.20 12.45 4.10
CA CYS A 24 -2.13 11.65 3.31
C CYS A 24 -1.43 10.37 2.83
N ASN A 25 -1.39 9.36 3.69
CA ASN A 25 -0.97 8.02 3.32
C ASN A 25 -2.02 7.42 2.39
N LYS A 26 -1.72 7.36 1.09
CA LYS A 26 -2.50 6.58 0.13
C LYS A 26 -2.33 5.11 0.49
N LYS A 27 -3.25 4.58 1.29
CA LYS A 27 -3.38 3.14 1.48
C LYS A 27 -3.78 2.58 0.11
N ASN A 28 -2.94 1.71 -0.44
CA ASN A 28 -3.34 0.90 -1.57
C ASN A 28 -4.42 -0.04 -1.03
N ASN A 29 -5.68 0.36 -1.16
CA ASN A 29 -6.79 -0.52 -0.82
C ASN A 29 -6.74 -1.66 -1.81
N GLU A 30 -6.58 -2.90 -1.32
CA GLU A 30 -6.83 -4.07 -2.14
C GLU A 30 -8.24 -3.93 -2.71
N VAL A 31 -8.32 -3.91 -4.04
CA VAL A 31 -9.59 -3.75 -4.73
C VAL A 31 -10.25 -5.13 -4.70
N LEU A 32 -11.31 -5.25 -3.91
CA LEU A 32 -12.13 -6.46 -3.88
C LEU A 32 -12.86 -6.61 -5.22
N GLY A 33 -12.90 -7.83 -5.77
CA GLY A 33 -13.63 -8.15 -6.99
C GLY A 33 -12.87 -7.88 -8.29
N THR A 34 -11.56 -7.58 -8.24
CA THR A 34 -10.68 -7.66 -9.41
C THR A 34 -10.08 -9.05 -9.54
N ASP A 35 -9.77 -9.47 -10.76
CA ASP A 35 -9.07 -10.72 -11.02
C ASP A 35 -7.72 -10.77 -10.29
N PHE A 36 -7.31 -11.97 -9.88
CA PHE A 36 -6.01 -12.20 -9.26
C PHE A 36 -4.91 -11.95 -10.29
N SER A 37 -3.84 -11.24 -9.89
CA SER A 37 -2.73 -10.89 -10.78
C SER A 37 -2.13 -12.11 -11.47
N GLU A 38 -1.77 -11.95 -12.74
CA GLU A 38 -1.02 -12.97 -13.48
C GLU A 38 0.34 -13.26 -12.82
N PHE A 39 0.69 -14.54 -12.74
CA PHE A 39 1.95 -15.04 -12.20
C PHE A 39 2.47 -16.22 -13.01
N THR A 40 3.77 -16.42 -12.91
CA THR A 40 4.47 -17.62 -13.40
C THR A 40 5.49 -18.00 -12.36
N THR A 41 5.48 -19.27 -11.96
CA THR A 41 6.40 -19.82 -10.96
C THR A 41 6.78 -21.24 -11.33
N THR A 42 7.65 -21.83 -10.53
CA THR A 42 8.03 -23.23 -10.61
C THR A 42 7.62 -23.96 -9.34
N ASP A 43 7.02 -25.14 -9.47
CA ASP A 43 6.69 -25.99 -8.33
C ASP A 43 7.93 -26.74 -7.79
N LEU A 44 7.72 -27.63 -6.82
CA LEU A 44 8.79 -28.42 -6.21
C LEU A 44 9.40 -29.47 -7.16
N ASP A 45 8.68 -29.82 -8.23
CA ASP A 45 9.07 -30.83 -9.21
C ASP A 45 9.71 -30.19 -10.46
N GLY A 46 9.77 -28.86 -10.52
CA GLY A 46 10.35 -28.13 -11.65
C GLY A 46 9.36 -27.77 -12.75
N ASN A 47 8.06 -28.00 -12.56
CA ASN A 47 7.06 -27.68 -13.56
C ASN A 47 6.72 -26.19 -13.54
N GLU A 48 6.43 -25.63 -14.71
CA GLU A 48 5.87 -24.27 -14.82
C GLU A 48 4.43 -24.26 -14.31
N VAL A 49 4.13 -23.31 -13.41
CA VAL A 49 2.80 -23.09 -12.86
C VAL A 49 2.39 -21.65 -13.12
N THR A 50 1.18 -21.46 -13.64
CA THR A 50 0.55 -20.18 -13.94
C THR A 50 -0.81 -20.08 -13.25
N ASN A 51 -1.55 -18.99 -13.47
CA ASN A 51 -2.93 -18.79 -12.99
C ASN A 51 -3.90 -19.88 -13.45
N GLU A 52 -3.53 -20.70 -14.44
CA GLU A 52 -4.34 -21.83 -14.88
C GLU A 52 -4.64 -22.85 -13.78
N VAL A 53 -3.78 -22.91 -12.75
CA VAL A 53 -3.98 -23.78 -11.58
C VAL A 53 -5.29 -23.49 -10.82
N PHE A 54 -5.90 -22.32 -11.03
CA PHE A 54 -7.15 -21.93 -10.38
C PHE A 54 -8.41 -22.31 -11.19
N LYS A 55 -8.30 -22.66 -12.47
CA LYS A 55 -9.44 -22.73 -13.43
C LYS A 55 -10.53 -23.72 -13.06
N ASP A 56 -10.18 -24.83 -12.41
CA ASP A 56 -11.12 -25.93 -12.13
C ASP A 56 -11.71 -25.87 -10.71
N ASN A 57 -11.47 -24.79 -9.96
CA ASN A 57 -11.89 -24.66 -8.56
C ASN A 57 -12.87 -23.49 -8.37
N ASP A 58 -13.97 -23.75 -7.66
CA ASP A 58 -14.97 -22.71 -7.33
C ASP A 58 -14.42 -21.62 -6.39
N VAL A 59 -13.48 -22.00 -5.51
CA VAL A 59 -12.83 -21.10 -4.54
C VAL A 59 -11.37 -21.54 -4.39
N THR A 60 -10.45 -20.58 -4.44
CA THR A 60 -9.03 -20.81 -4.15
C THR A 60 -8.57 -19.99 -2.96
N LEU A 61 -7.84 -20.62 -2.03
CA LEU A 61 -7.16 -19.95 -0.92
C LEU A 61 -5.66 -19.86 -1.21
N VAL A 62 -5.13 -18.64 -1.30
CA VAL A 62 -3.71 -18.38 -1.55
C VAL A 62 -3.03 -17.99 -0.25
N PHE A 63 -1.94 -18.70 0.09
CA PHE A 63 -1.10 -18.41 1.24
C PHE A 63 0.25 -17.87 0.77
N LEU A 64 0.61 -16.68 1.25
CA LEU A 64 1.90 -16.04 0.96
C LEU A 64 2.75 -16.08 2.23
N TRP A 65 3.90 -16.77 2.19
CA TRP A 65 4.87 -16.80 3.29
C TRP A 65 6.30 -16.80 2.76
N GLY A 66 7.25 -16.43 3.62
CA GLY A 66 8.67 -16.44 3.32
C GLY A 66 9.49 -16.87 4.53
N THR A 67 10.65 -17.47 4.29
CA THR A 67 11.54 -18.00 5.33
C THR A 67 12.82 -17.18 5.47
N GLY A 68 12.72 -15.87 5.22
CA GLY A 68 13.87 -14.95 5.18
C GLY A 68 14.76 -15.00 6.42
#